data_AF-M5U4Z5-F1
#
_entry.id   AF-M5U4Z5-F1
#
_cell.length_a   1.000
_cell.length_b   1.000
_cell.length_c   1.000
_cell.angle_alpha   90.00
_cell.angle_beta   90.00
_cell.angle_gamma   90.00
#
_symmetry.space_group_name_H-M   'P 1'
#
loop_
_entity.id
_entity.type
_entity.pdbx_description
1 polymer ?
#
loop_
_entity_poly.entity_id
_entity_poly.type
_entity_poly.pdbx_seq_one_letter_code
_entity_poly.pdbx_strand_id
1 'polypeptide(L)'
;MFDPFPATVAFAPLIVYLFVLAIIRIGGFTWVTTGGRDLAAVLAAVSGLVVIGPMELFFPNATASFLGVWVWIPLLLLYFLFACLMILGVRAKLITYGRTAEEVFPAMARAARAIDPAATINNEQWQIHLPTQGVHLRLESSPGHDCVSVLAFEPTLTPSFWHSLRSKLRDELRATSPPRPRRGWALLSVACMMAYSLVRYVASEPALLVEGFREWIIR
;
A
#
# COMPACT_ATOMS: atom_id res chain seq x y z
N MET A 1 4.40 14.06 26.74
CA MET A 1 4.78 12.74 26.18
C MET A 1 3.46 12.08 25.81
N PHE A 2 3.32 11.49 24.61
CA PHE A 2 2.06 10.84 24.20
C PHE A 2 1.85 9.57 25.02
N ASP A 3 0.63 9.29 25.48
CA ASP A 3 0.37 8.07 26.25
C ASP A 3 0.71 6.79 25.46
N PRO A 4 1.11 5.69 26.14
CA PRO A 4 1.47 4.43 25.48
C PRO A 4 0.35 3.81 24.64
N PHE A 5 -0.91 4.02 25.05
CA PHE A 5 -2.07 3.48 24.35
C PHE A 5 -2.29 4.14 22.97
N PRO A 6 -2.46 5.48 22.85
CA PRO A 6 -2.50 6.14 21.55
C PRO A 6 -1.29 5.81 20.69
N ALA A 7 -0.07 5.83 21.23
CA ALA A 7 1.12 5.49 20.46
C ALA A 7 1.03 4.08 19.82
N THR A 8 0.51 3.10 20.57
CA THR A 8 0.33 1.73 20.07
C THR A 8 -0.70 1.67 18.96
N VAL A 9 -1.85 2.31 19.13
CA VAL A 9 -2.90 2.37 18.10
C VAL A 9 -2.39 3.05 16.83
N ALA A 10 -1.54 4.09 16.96
CA ALA A 10 -0.98 4.86 15.85
C ALA A 10 -0.05 4.02 14.99
N PHE A 11 0.95 3.44 15.66
CA PHE A 11 2.13 2.92 14.97
C PHE A 11 2.04 1.43 14.69
N ALA A 12 1.23 0.65 15.41
CA ALA A 12 1.09 -0.78 15.17
C ALA A 12 0.72 -1.14 13.71
N PRO A 13 -0.34 -0.59 13.09
CA PRO A 13 -0.69 -0.94 11.70
C PRO A 13 0.40 -0.54 10.70
N LEU A 14 1.06 0.60 10.93
CA LEU A 14 2.16 1.09 10.11
C LEU A 14 3.39 0.17 10.20
N ILE A 15 3.76 -0.25 11.41
CA ILE A 15 4.88 -1.18 11.65
C ILE A 15 4.62 -2.51 10.94
N VAL A 16 3.40 -3.06 11.05
CA VAL A 16 3.02 -4.30 10.35
C VAL A 16 3.13 -4.15 8.84
N TYR A 17 2.62 -3.04 8.28
CA TYR A 17 2.74 -2.75 6.85
C TYR A 17 4.21 -2.68 6.39
N LEU A 18 5.07 -2.00 7.16
CA LEU A 18 6.49 -1.89 6.85
C LEU A 18 7.21 -3.25 6.91
N PHE A 19 6.87 -4.11 7.88
CA PHE A 19 7.40 -5.48 7.95
C PHE A 19 7.00 -6.30 6.72
N VAL A 20 5.71 -6.27 6.35
CA VAL A 20 5.23 -6.99 5.16
C VAL A 20 5.96 -6.50 3.92
N LEU A 21 6.08 -5.18 3.73
CA LEU A 21 6.78 -4.59 2.59
C LEU A 21 8.27 -4.94 2.58
N ALA A 22 8.91 -5.00 3.75
CA ALA A 22 10.31 -5.39 3.89
C ALA A 22 10.52 -6.86 3.53
N ILE A 23 9.65 -7.76 4.01
CA ILE A 23 9.69 -9.20 3.70
C ILE A 23 9.52 -9.43 2.19
N ILE A 24 8.58 -8.73 1.54
CA ILE A 24 8.38 -8.83 0.08
C ILE A 24 9.67 -8.44 -0.66
N ARG A 25 10.31 -7.34 -0.24
CA ARG A 25 11.54 -6.82 -0.87
C ARG A 25 12.76 -7.70 -0.62
N ILE A 26 12.90 -8.26 0.58
CA ILE A 26 14.05 -9.13 0.95
C ILE A 26 13.89 -10.51 0.32
N GLY A 27 12.68 -11.06 0.31
CA GLY A 27 12.40 -12.38 -0.24
C GLY A 27 12.54 -12.48 -1.76
N GLY A 28 12.82 -11.38 -2.46
CA GLY A 28 12.95 -11.35 -3.92
C GLY A 28 11.62 -11.64 -4.64
N PHE A 29 10.50 -11.63 -3.92
CA PHE A 29 9.19 -11.91 -4.49
C PHE A 29 8.74 -10.72 -5.33
N THR A 30 8.43 -10.98 -6.60
CA THR A 30 7.81 -9.96 -7.44
C THR A 30 6.30 -10.01 -7.24
N TRP A 31 5.75 -8.95 -6.63
CA TRP A 31 4.33 -8.86 -6.36
C TRP A 31 3.68 -7.85 -7.31
N VAL A 32 2.79 -8.37 -8.17
CA VAL A 32 1.93 -7.55 -9.04
C VAL A 32 0.55 -7.43 -8.41
N THR A 33 0.15 -6.20 -8.06
CA THR A 33 -1.16 -5.87 -7.48
C THR A 33 -1.89 -4.81 -8.31
N THR A 34 -3.11 -4.46 -7.91
CA THR A 34 -3.87 -3.35 -8.50
C THR A 34 -3.68 -2.08 -7.68
N GLY A 35 -3.81 -0.91 -8.31
CA GLY A 35 -3.71 0.38 -7.61
C GLY A 35 -4.68 0.52 -6.43
N GLY A 36 -5.91 0.01 -6.56
CA GLY A 36 -6.88 0.03 -5.47
C GLY A 36 -6.46 -0.84 -4.26
N ARG A 37 -5.83 -2.00 -4.49
CA ARG A 37 -5.34 -2.87 -3.40
C ARG A 37 -4.12 -2.28 -2.70
N ASP A 38 -3.22 -1.65 -3.45
CA ASP A 38 -2.11 -0.88 -2.86
C ASP A 38 -2.64 0.26 -1.99
N LEU A 39 -3.54 1.07 -2.52
CA LEU A 39 -4.12 2.18 -1.75
C LEU A 39 -4.85 1.66 -0.50
N ALA A 40 -5.59 0.56 -0.60
CA ALA A 40 -6.23 -0.07 0.56
C ALA A 40 -5.20 -0.48 1.63
N ALA A 41 -4.05 -1.03 1.23
CA ALA A 41 -2.99 -1.40 2.16
C ALA A 41 -2.35 -0.17 2.83
N VAL A 42 -2.14 0.92 2.08
CA VAL A 42 -1.64 2.19 2.62
C VAL A 42 -2.64 2.81 3.59
N LEU A 43 -3.93 2.85 3.23
CA LEU A 43 -5.01 3.34 4.10
C LEU A 43 -5.11 2.49 5.37
N ALA A 44 -4.99 1.16 5.27
CA ALA A 44 -4.93 0.31 6.45
C ALA A 44 -3.71 0.65 7.33
N ALA A 45 -2.54 0.89 6.74
CA ALA A 45 -1.31 1.23 7.47
C ALA A 45 -1.42 2.56 8.24
N VAL A 46 -2.05 3.59 7.65
CA VAL A 46 -2.20 4.91 8.28
C VAL A 46 -3.47 5.03 9.13
N SER A 47 -4.35 4.03 9.12
CA SER A 47 -5.62 4.06 9.86
C SER A 47 -5.43 4.38 11.34
N GLY A 48 -4.41 3.82 11.99
CA GLY A 48 -4.07 4.10 13.38
C GLY A 48 -3.81 5.58 13.66
N LEU A 49 -3.05 6.24 12.79
CA LEU A 49 -2.75 7.67 12.88
C LEU A 49 -4.03 8.51 12.69
N VAL A 50 -4.90 8.07 11.78
CA VAL A 50 -6.19 8.73 11.51
C VAL A 50 -7.17 8.53 12.66
N VAL A 51 -7.08 7.45 13.44
CA VAL A 51 -7.94 7.23 14.62
C VAL A 51 -7.56 8.15 15.77
N ILE A 52 -6.27 8.46 15.94
CA ILE A 52 -5.78 9.30 17.03
C ILE A 52 -5.97 10.79 16.78
N GLY A 53 -5.87 11.24 15.52
CA GLY A 53 -6.10 12.66 15.20
C GLY A 53 -7.43 13.18 15.75
N PRO A 54 -8.56 12.51 15.48
CA PRO A 54 -9.84 12.82 16.08
C PRO A 54 -9.90 12.65 17.59
N MET A 55 -9.17 11.69 18.20
CA MET A 55 -9.06 11.58 19.67
C MET A 55 -8.63 12.89 20.31
N GLU A 56 -7.64 13.55 19.70
CA GLU A 56 -7.07 14.79 20.23
C GLU A 56 -7.84 16.04 19.79
N LEU A 57 -8.41 16.05 18.59
CA LEU A 57 -9.01 17.24 17.96
C LEU A 57 -10.53 17.38 18.17
N PHE A 58 -11.27 16.27 18.24
CA PHE A 58 -12.74 16.24 18.22
C PHE A 58 -13.38 15.74 19.53
N PHE A 59 -12.59 15.55 20.59
CA PHE A 59 -13.12 15.29 21.93
C PHE A 59 -12.98 16.52 22.84
N PRO A 60 -13.69 17.63 22.60
CA PRO A 60 -14.06 18.49 23.71
C PRO A 60 -14.96 17.68 24.64
N ASN A 61 -14.73 17.75 25.95
CA ASN A 61 -15.43 16.98 26.99
C ASN A 61 -16.97 16.93 26.88
N ALA A 62 -17.58 17.84 26.11
CA ALA A 62 -19.03 17.98 25.90
C ALA A 62 -19.68 16.96 24.94
N THR A 63 -18.97 16.37 23.96
CA THR A 63 -19.59 15.39 23.03
C THR A 63 -19.39 13.95 23.51
N ALA A 64 -18.24 13.69 24.17
CA ALA A 64 -17.95 12.42 24.82
C ALA A 64 -18.98 12.07 25.90
N SER A 65 -19.52 13.07 26.61
CA SER A 65 -20.52 12.86 27.67
C SER A 65 -21.88 12.40 27.18
N PHE A 66 -22.22 12.61 25.89
CA PHE A 66 -23.54 12.25 25.34
C PHE A 66 -23.54 10.93 24.56
N LEU A 67 -22.49 10.65 23.78
CA LEU A 67 -22.42 9.45 22.94
C LEU A 67 -21.46 8.38 23.47
N GLY A 68 -20.51 8.71 24.34
CA GLY A 68 -19.52 7.75 24.86
C GLY A 68 -18.81 6.96 23.76
N VAL A 69 -18.62 5.65 23.97
CA VAL A 69 -18.06 4.69 23.00
C VAL A 69 -18.75 4.75 21.62
N TRP A 70 -20.03 5.10 21.57
CA TRP A 70 -20.79 5.09 20.31
C TRP A 70 -20.31 6.15 19.31
N VAL A 71 -19.53 7.15 19.72
CA VAL A 71 -18.84 8.10 18.81
C VAL A 71 -17.92 7.39 17.81
N TRP A 72 -17.34 6.24 18.21
CA TRP A 72 -16.41 5.51 17.36
C TRP A 72 -17.08 4.92 16.12
N ILE A 73 -18.35 4.53 16.20
CA ILE A 73 -19.07 3.92 15.08
C ILE A 73 -19.19 4.89 13.88
N PRO A 74 -19.76 6.11 14.01
CA PRO A 74 -19.86 7.02 12.88
C PRO A 74 -18.49 7.48 12.39
N LEU A 75 -17.49 7.60 13.27
CA LEU A 75 -16.13 8.00 12.86
C LEU A 75 -15.42 6.90 12.05
N LEU A 76 -15.47 5.64 12.50
CA LEU A 76 -14.93 4.50 11.78
C LEU A 76 -15.69 4.25 10.48
N LEU A 77 -17.02 4.44 10.48
CA LEU A 77 -17.84 4.36 9.28
C LEU A 77 -17.45 5.46 8.28
N LEU A 78 -17.30 6.70 8.73
CA LEU A 78 -16.87 7.81 7.88
C LEU A 78 -15.49 7.53 7.27
N TYR A 79 -14.54 7.06 8.09
CA TYR A 79 -13.22 6.66 7.61
C TYR A 79 -13.31 5.55 6.56
N PHE A 80 -14.11 4.51 6.82
CA PHE A 80 -14.32 3.40 5.89
C PHE A 80 -14.95 3.87 4.57
N LEU A 81 -15.96 4.73 4.63
CA LEU A 81 -16.61 5.30 3.44
C LEU A 81 -15.64 6.18 2.64
N PHE A 82 -14.83 7.00 3.32
CA PHE A 82 -13.80 7.82 2.67
C PHE A 82 -12.73 6.94 2.02
N ALA A 83 -12.28 5.88 2.71
CA ALA A 83 -11.35 4.91 2.16
C ALA A 83 -11.94 4.21 0.92
N CYS A 84 -13.20 3.77 0.97
CA CYS A 84 -13.90 3.21 -0.18
C CYS A 84 -13.95 4.21 -1.34
N LEU A 85 -14.31 5.47 -1.07
CA LEU A 85 -14.37 6.51 -2.08
C LEU A 85 -13.00 6.75 -2.75
N MET A 86 -11.93 6.83 -1.96
CA MET A 86 -10.58 6.96 -2.51
C MET A 86 -10.20 5.75 -3.36
N ILE A 87 -10.49 4.52 -2.91
CA ILE A 87 -10.19 3.29 -3.65
C ILE A 87 -10.98 3.23 -4.97
N LEU A 88 -12.26 3.59 -4.96
CA LEU A 88 -13.10 3.64 -6.17
C LEU A 88 -12.64 4.75 -7.13
N GLY A 89 -12.08 5.84 -6.61
CA GLY A 89 -11.55 6.95 -7.41
C GLY A 89 -10.20 6.67 -8.08
N VAL A 90 -9.51 5.58 -7.70
CA VAL A 90 -8.23 5.22 -8.32
C VAL A 90 -8.45 4.70 -9.74
N ARG A 91 -7.76 5.31 -10.70
CA ARG A 91 -7.69 4.79 -12.08
C ARG A 91 -7.14 3.36 -12.10
N ALA A 92 -7.66 2.53 -13.00
CA ALA A 92 -7.17 1.17 -13.18
C ALA A 92 -5.68 1.19 -13.56
N LYS A 93 -4.84 0.65 -12.67
CA LYS A 93 -3.40 0.53 -12.85
C LYS A 93 -2.90 -0.73 -12.16
N LEU A 94 -1.81 -1.27 -12.68
CA LEU A 94 -1.08 -2.35 -12.02
C LEU A 94 0.16 -1.78 -11.32
N ILE A 95 0.46 -2.28 -10.13
CA ILE A 95 1.63 -1.89 -9.37
C ILE A 95 2.49 -3.12 -9.15
N THR A 96 3.77 -3.01 -9.47
CA THR A 96 4.76 -4.06 -9.29
C THR A 96 5.76 -3.62 -8.22
N TYR A 97 5.90 -4.41 -7.15
CA TYR A 97 6.90 -4.20 -6.11
C TYR A 97 8.13 -5.07 -6.28
N GLY A 98 9.23 -4.54 -5.78
CA GLY A 98 10.50 -5.24 -5.65
C GLY A 98 11.33 -5.20 -6.92
N ARG A 99 10.88 -4.54 -7.99
CA ARG A 99 11.56 -4.50 -9.30
C ARG A 99 11.72 -3.06 -9.76
N THR A 100 12.80 -2.78 -10.49
CA THR A 100 13.00 -1.49 -11.17
C THR A 100 12.27 -1.46 -12.51
N ALA A 101 12.03 -0.27 -13.07
CA ALA A 101 11.41 -0.15 -14.39
C ALA A 101 12.19 -0.88 -15.48
N GLU A 102 13.53 -0.86 -15.41
CA GLU A 102 14.42 -1.55 -16.34
C GLU A 102 14.22 -3.08 -16.33
N GLU A 103 13.85 -3.65 -15.19
CA GLU A 103 13.56 -5.08 -15.06
C GLU A 103 12.10 -5.41 -15.45
N VAL A 104 11.16 -4.52 -15.11
CA VAL A 104 9.73 -4.73 -15.41
C VAL A 104 9.44 -4.51 -16.90
N PHE A 105 10.10 -3.57 -17.54
CA PHE A 105 9.80 -3.17 -18.92
C PHE A 105 9.98 -4.31 -19.94
N PRO A 106 11.10 -5.07 -19.95
CA PRO A 106 11.25 -6.22 -20.84
C PRO A 106 10.22 -7.33 -20.56
N ALA A 107 9.87 -7.57 -19.30
CA ALA A 107 8.83 -8.54 -18.92
C ALA A 107 7.44 -8.07 -19.39
N MET A 108 7.14 -6.78 -19.30
CA MET A 108 5.91 -6.21 -19.82
C MET A 108 5.85 -6.30 -21.34
N ALA A 109 6.96 -6.09 -22.04
CA ALA A 109 7.02 -6.24 -23.49
C ALA A 109 6.71 -7.67 -23.95
N ARG A 110 7.25 -8.68 -23.26
CA ARG A 110 6.92 -10.09 -23.55
C ARG A 110 5.46 -10.40 -23.23
N ALA A 111 4.95 -9.93 -22.08
CA ALA A 111 3.55 -10.10 -21.70
C ALA A 111 2.59 -9.43 -22.70
N ALA A 112 2.91 -8.23 -23.18
CA ALA A 112 2.12 -7.51 -24.18
C ALA A 112 2.14 -8.22 -25.54
N ARG A 113 3.30 -8.71 -26.00
CA ARG A 113 3.40 -9.51 -27.24
C ARG A 113 2.66 -10.84 -27.17
N ALA A 114 2.57 -11.44 -25.98
CA ALA A 114 1.77 -12.64 -25.76
C ALA A 114 0.25 -12.38 -25.81
N ILE A 115 -0.19 -11.12 -25.64
CA ILE A 115 -1.58 -10.69 -25.76
C ILE A 115 -1.88 -10.19 -27.19
N ASP A 116 -0.97 -9.41 -27.75
CA ASP A 116 -1.06 -8.86 -29.11
C ASP A 116 0.29 -9.04 -29.83
N PRO A 117 0.39 -10.01 -30.77
CA PRO A 117 1.62 -10.24 -31.53
C PRO A 117 2.10 -9.02 -32.32
N ALA A 118 1.21 -8.07 -32.65
CA ALA A 118 1.54 -6.85 -33.37
C ALA A 118 1.97 -5.70 -32.44
N ALA A 119 2.18 -5.96 -31.14
CA ALA A 119 2.57 -4.94 -30.17
C ALA A 119 3.89 -4.24 -30.54
N THR A 120 3.86 -2.91 -30.59
CA THR A 120 5.04 -2.06 -30.82
C THR A 120 5.57 -1.51 -29.50
N ILE A 121 6.90 -1.44 -29.38
CA ILE A 121 7.59 -1.09 -28.14
C ILE A 121 8.39 0.17 -28.37
N ASN A 122 8.23 1.16 -27.49
CA ASN A 122 9.05 2.36 -27.44
C ASN A 122 9.90 2.34 -26.16
N ASN A 123 11.20 2.03 -26.32
CA ASN A 123 12.16 1.92 -25.22
C ASN A 123 12.48 3.28 -24.56
N GLU A 124 12.42 4.38 -25.31
CA GLU A 124 12.81 5.70 -24.80
C GLU A 124 11.75 6.26 -23.84
N GLN A 125 10.48 6.00 -24.12
CA GLN A 125 9.36 6.51 -23.34
C GLN A 125 8.78 5.49 -22.34
N TRP A 126 9.33 4.27 -22.33
CA TRP A 126 8.78 3.09 -21.65
C TRP A 126 7.29 2.88 -21.94
N GLN A 127 6.96 2.93 -23.23
CA GLN A 127 5.59 2.78 -23.72
C GLN A 127 5.45 1.54 -24.61
N ILE A 128 4.28 0.91 -24.56
CA ILE A 128 3.93 -0.24 -25.39
C ILE A 128 2.56 -0.01 -25.98
N HIS A 129 2.45 -0.11 -27.30
CA HIS A 129 1.21 0.04 -28.02
C HIS A 129 0.75 -1.32 -28.54
N LEU A 130 -0.51 -1.67 -28.25
CA LEU A 130 -1.17 -2.89 -28.68
C LEU A 130 -2.22 -2.51 -29.74
N PRO A 131 -1.87 -2.55 -31.04
CA PRO A 131 -2.71 -2.01 -32.11
C PRO A 131 -4.02 -2.76 -32.28
N THR A 132 -4.06 -4.07 -32.03
CA THR A 132 -5.27 -4.89 -32.19
C THR A 132 -6.33 -4.52 -31.15
N GLN A 133 -5.88 -4.09 -29.97
CA GLN A 133 -6.76 -3.68 -28.86
C GLN A 133 -6.90 -2.15 -28.77
N GLY A 134 -6.11 -1.39 -29.55
CA GLY A 134 -6.04 0.07 -29.48
C GLY A 134 -5.60 0.60 -28.12
N VAL A 135 -4.68 -0.10 -27.45
CA VAL A 135 -4.25 0.22 -26.07
C VAL A 135 -2.83 0.74 -26.03
N HIS A 136 -2.61 1.82 -25.30
CA HIS A 136 -1.28 2.34 -24.98
C HIS A 136 -0.99 2.13 -23.50
N LEU A 137 0.05 1.36 -23.22
CA LEU A 137 0.57 1.13 -21.87
C LEU A 137 1.81 1.97 -21.65
N ARG A 138 1.96 2.51 -20.45
CA ARG A 138 3.15 3.24 -19.99
C ARG A 138 3.61 2.72 -18.65
N LEU A 139 4.92 2.55 -18.48
CA LEU A 139 5.51 2.40 -17.16
C LEU A 139 5.80 3.77 -16.58
N GLU A 140 5.35 3.96 -15.35
CA GLU A 140 5.76 5.06 -14.50
C GLU A 140 6.58 4.49 -13.34
N SER A 141 7.80 5.01 -13.19
CA SER A 141 8.63 4.74 -12.01
C SER A 141 9.30 6.01 -11.55
N SER A 142 9.38 6.18 -10.24
CA SER A 142 10.20 7.24 -9.66
C SER A 142 11.65 6.77 -9.54
N PRO A 143 12.65 7.61 -9.87
CA PRO A 143 14.04 7.29 -9.63
C PRO A 143 14.23 6.85 -8.17
N GLY A 144 14.99 5.78 -7.97
CA GLY A 144 15.29 5.30 -6.62
C GLY A 144 14.17 4.52 -5.92
N HIS A 145 13.10 4.13 -6.61
CA HIS A 145 12.03 3.31 -6.04
C HIS A 145 11.92 1.96 -6.75
N ASP A 146 11.83 0.86 -6.00
CA ASP A 146 11.57 -0.50 -6.52
C ASP A 146 10.06 -0.74 -6.68
N CYS A 147 9.35 0.29 -7.15
CA CYS A 147 7.92 0.31 -7.33
C CYS A 147 7.62 0.90 -8.71
N VAL A 148 6.96 0.11 -9.54
CA VAL A 148 6.64 0.48 -10.92
C VAL A 148 5.14 0.39 -11.10
N SER A 149 4.53 1.48 -11.60
CA SER A 149 3.13 1.51 -11.97
C SER A 149 3.00 1.33 -13.48
N VAL A 150 2.14 0.41 -13.90
CA VAL A 150 1.71 0.25 -15.30
C VAL A 150 0.36 0.93 -15.45
N LEU A 151 0.35 1.96 -16.29
CA LEU A 151 -0.80 2.79 -16.60
C LEU A 151 -1.25 2.51 -18.04
N ALA A 152 -2.54 2.62 -18.28
CA ALA A 152 -3.08 2.75 -19.62
C ALA A 152 -3.48 4.20 -19.89
N PHE A 153 -3.33 4.66 -21.13
CA PHE A 153 -3.83 5.97 -21.53
C PHE A 153 -5.35 5.96 -21.73
N GLU A 154 -5.90 4.81 -22.15
CA GLU A 154 -7.32 4.66 -22.42
C GLU A 154 -8.12 4.56 -21.10
N PRO A 155 -9.19 5.37 -20.93
CA PRO A 155 -9.92 5.49 -19.66
C PRO A 155 -10.76 4.26 -19.32
N THR A 156 -11.18 3.47 -20.31
CA THR A 156 -12.13 2.36 -20.15
C THR A 156 -11.60 1.09 -20.79
N LEU A 157 -10.58 0.49 -20.17
CA LEU A 157 -10.17 -0.87 -20.52
C LEU A 157 -11.02 -1.89 -19.77
N THR A 158 -11.24 -3.03 -20.42
CA THR A 158 -12.03 -4.12 -19.83
C THR A 158 -11.30 -4.73 -18.62
N PRO A 159 -12.02 -5.13 -17.56
CA PRO A 159 -11.41 -5.83 -16.42
C PRO A 159 -10.68 -7.12 -16.81
N SER A 160 -11.13 -7.80 -17.87
CA SER A 160 -10.51 -9.00 -18.42
C SER A 160 -9.12 -8.72 -19.00
N PHE A 161 -8.93 -7.59 -19.69
CA PHE A 161 -7.63 -7.14 -20.18
C PHE A 161 -6.64 -7.00 -19.02
N TRP A 162 -7.02 -6.26 -17.97
CA TRP A 162 -6.16 -6.07 -16.79
C TRP A 162 -5.85 -7.38 -16.08
N HIS A 163 -6.80 -8.30 -16.00
CA HIS A 163 -6.56 -9.62 -15.41
C HIS A 163 -5.57 -10.44 -16.22
N SER A 164 -5.72 -10.46 -17.56
CA SER A 164 -4.82 -11.16 -18.48
C SER A 164 -3.41 -10.57 -18.44
N LEU A 165 -3.28 -9.25 -18.56
CA LEU A 165 -2.01 -8.53 -18.46
C LEU A 165 -1.32 -8.80 -17.12
N ARG A 166 -2.04 -8.72 -16.01
CA ARG A 166 -1.51 -9.03 -14.68
C ARG A 166 -1.00 -10.46 -14.57
N SER A 167 -1.73 -11.44 -15.12
CA SER A 167 -1.30 -12.84 -15.07
C SER A 167 -0.02 -13.05 -15.88
N LYS A 168 -0.02 -12.61 -17.15
CA LYS A 168 1.14 -12.75 -18.05
C LYS A 168 2.37 -12.02 -17.52
N LEU A 169 2.20 -10.79 -17.03
CA LEU A 169 3.28 -10.01 -16.43
C LEU A 169 3.86 -10.71 -15.19
N ARG A 170 3.01 -11.26 -14.32
CA ARG A 170 3.46 -12.01 -13.14
C ARG A 170 4.26 -13.25 -13.54
N ASP A 171 3.82 -13.98 -14.57
CA ASP A 171 4.49 -15.20 -15.03
C ASP A 171 5.88 -14.86 -15.62
N GLU A 172 5.97 -13.81 -16.44
CA GLU A 172 7.22 -13.30 -17.02
C GLU A 172 8.21 -12.77 -15.97
N LEU A 173 7.70 -12.10 -14.95
CA LEU A 173 8.52 -11.57 -13.86
C LEU A 173 9.07 -12.67 -12.94
N ARG A 174 8.30 -13.75 -12.74
CA ARG A 174 8.76 -14.93 -11.99
C ARG A 174 9.86 -15.69 -12.72
N ALA A 175 9.86 -15.67 -14.04
CA ALA A 175 10.90 -16.28 -14.86
C ALA A 175 12.24 -15.50 -14.83
N THR A 176 12.23 -14.27 -14.32
CA THR A 176 13.42 -13.39 -14.29
C THR A 176 14.11 -13.46 -12.93
N SER A 177 15.45 -13.51 -12.89
CA SER A 177 16.25 -13.60 -11.66
C SER A 177 15.86 -12.55 -10.62
N PRO A 178 15.81 -12.88 -9.32
CA PRO A 178 15.42 -11.94 -8.28
C PRO A 178 16.41 -10.77 -8.17
N PRO A 179 15.92 -9.56 -7.87
CA PRO A 179 16.75 -8.37 -7.76
C PRO A 179 17.52 -8.35 -6.44
N ARG A 180 18.56 -7.51 -6.34
CA ARG A 180 19.35 -7.39 -5.12
C ARG A 180 18.56 -6.69 -4.01
N PRO A 181 18.39 -7.29 -2.81
CA PRO A 181 17.45 -6.81 -1.79
C PRO A 181 17.97 -5.61 -0.94
N ARG A 182 18.75 -4.68 -1.50
CA ARG A 182 19.42 -3.62 -0.69
C ARG A 182 18.42 -2.75 0.09
N ARG A 183 17.31 -2.36 -0.53
CA ARG A 183 16.30 -1.48 0.07
C ARG A 183 15.36 -2.20 1.02
N GLY A 184 15.17 -3.51 0.83
CA GLY A 184 14.39 -4.34 1.75
C GLY A 184 14.98 -4.34 3.15
N TRP A 185 16.31 -4.46 3.25
CA TRP A 185 17.02 -4.39 4.53
C TRP A 185 16.89 -3.05 5.22
N ALA A 186 17.05 -1.93 4.50
CA ALA A 186 16.87 -0.60 5.08
C ALA A 186 15.45 -0.42 5.66
N LEU A 187 14.44 -0.87 4.93
CA LEU A 187 13.04 -0.82 5.40
C LEU A 187 12.81 -1.71 6.62
N LEU A 188 13.40 -2.92 6.63
CA LEU A 188 13.35 -3.82 7.78
C LEU A 188 14.00 -3.18 9.02
N SER A 189 15.16 -2.53 8.86
CA SER A 189 15.82 -1.83 9.95
C SER A 189 14.94 -0.74 10.54
N VAL A 190 14.26 0.05 9.71
CA VAL A 190 13.31 1.07 10.18
C VAL A 190 12.13 0.43 10.91
N ALA A 191 11.52 -0.61 10.34
CA ALA A 191 10.41 -1.34 10.97
C ALA A 191 10.81 -1.93 12.34
N CYS A 192 11.98 -2.56 12.42
CA CYS A 192 12.53 -3.09 13.67
C CYS A 192 12.82 -1.98 14.68
N MET A 193 13.38 -0.85 14.26
CA MET A 193 13.67 0.28 15.15
C MET A 193 12.37 0.86 15.72
N MET A 194 11.36 1.08 14.89
CA MET A 194 10.04 1.55 15.31
C MET A 194 9.37 0.56 16.27
N ALA A 195 9.36 -0.74 15.92
CA ALA A 195 8.81 -1.79 16.77
C ALA A 195 9.52 -1.87 18.12
N TYR A 196 10.86 -1.83 18.11
CA TYR A 196 11.65 -1.85 19.33
C TYR A 196 11.37 -0.61 20.21
N SER A 197 11.31 0.59 19.61
CA SER A 197 10.98 1.80 20.36
C SER A 197 9.58 1.73 20.98
N LEU A 198 8.59 1.23 20.24
CA LEU A 198 7.21 1.11 20.72
C LEU A 198 7.10 0.08 21.85
N VAL A 199 7.72 -1.11 21.69
CA VAL A 199 7.73 -2.15 22.71
C VAL A 199 8.45 -1.68 23.97
N ARG A 200 9.60 -0.99 23.82
CA ARG A 200 10.33 -0.41 24.95
C ARG A 200 9.50 0.64 25.67
N TYR A 201 8.79 1.48 24.93
CA TYR A 201 7.94 2.51 25.49
C TYR A 201 6.74 1.94 26.26
N VAL A 202 6.08 0.93 25.69
CA VAL A 202 5.00 0.21 26.35
C VAL A 202 5.49 -0.55 27.59
N ALA A 203 6.67 -1.17 27.52
CA ALA A 203 7.25 -1.95 28.62
C ALA A 203 7.70 -1.08 29.81
N SER A 204 8.03 0.20 29.60
CA SER A 204 8.33 1.12 30.71
C SER A 204 7.09 1.52 31.51
N GLU A 205 5.91 1.54 30.88
CA GLU A 205 4.68 2.06 31.48
C GLU A 205 3.47 1.14 31.20
N PRO A 206 3.51 -0.15 31.59
CA PRO A 206 2.46 -1.10 31.24
C PRO A 206 1.11 -0.76 31.88
N ALA A 207 1.13 -0.11 33.06
CA ALA A 207 -0.08 0.33 33.75
C ALA A 207 -0.87 1.36 32.90
N LEU A 208 -0.19 2.33 32.29
CA LEU A 208 -0.82 3.36 31.46
C LEU A 208 -1.42 2.80 30.17
N LEU A 209 -0.84 1.72 29.61
CA LEU A 209 -1.44 1.03 28.47
C LEU A 209 -2.79 0.38 28.87
N VAL A 210 -2.81 -0.33 30.00
CA VAL A 210 -4.02 -1.02 30.47
C VAL A 210 -5.09 -0.01 30.90
N GLU A 211 -4.69 1.06 31.57
CA GLU A 211 -5.56 2.15 31.98
C GLU A 211 -6.14 2.89 30.77
N GLY A 212 -5.30 3.27 29.79
CA GLY A 212 -5.78 3.89 28.56
C GLY A 212 -6.74 3.00 27.76
N PHE A 213 -6.48 1.69 27.70
CA PHE A 213 -7.41 0.74 27.07
C PHE A 213 -8.73 0.63 27.83
N ARG A 214 -8.68 0.62 29.17
CA ARG A 214 -9.86 0.59 30.03
C ARG A 214 -10.69 1.87 29.87
N GLU A 215 -10.05 3.03 29.90
CA GLU A 215 -10.73 4.32 29.69
C GLU A 215 -11.38 4.38 28.31
N TRP A 216 -10.70 3.88 27.28
CA TRP A 216 -11.23 3.86 25.92
C TRP A 216 -12.48 2.98 25.75
N ILE A 217 -12.61 1.89 26.52
CA ILE A 217 -13.80 1.01 26.50
C ILE A 217 -14.94 1.56 27.37
N ILE A 218 -14.61 2.22 28.49
CA ILE A 218 -15.60 2.62 29.49
C ILE A 218 -16.19 4.01 29.19
N ARG A 219 -15.45 4.89 28.50
CA ARG A 219 -15.99 6.17 27.98
C ARG A 219 -16.87 5.95 26.77
#